data_AF-A0A8T0A7K7-F1
#
_entry.id   AF-A0A8T0A7K7-F1
#
_cell.length_a   1.000
_cell.length_b   1.000
_cell.length_c   1.000
_cell.angle_alpha   90.00
_cell.angle_beta   90.00
_cell.angle_gamma   90.00
#
_symmetry.space_group_name_H-M   'P 1'
#
loop_
_entity.id
_entity.type
_entity.pdbx_description
1 polymer ?
#
loop_
_entity_poly.entity_id
_entity_poly.type
_entity_poly.pdbx_seq_one_letter_code
_entity_poly.pdbx_strand_id
1 'polypeptide(L)'
;MGLKVNNNLRILKMARNPVRPAGCFAVLKAIEGNPSSSMEYLDLSDISVEQEFEDFLNMIKETVPNFRVKHGGTIRPSQNLKS
;
A
#
# COMPACT_ATOMS: atom_id res chain seq x y z
N MET A 1 14.23 -11.65 2.83
CA MET A 1 13.36 -11.97 3.98
C MET A 1 12.92 -10.68 4.64
N GLY A 2 11.65 -10.54 5.01
CA GLY A 2 11.00 -9.30 5.44
C GLY A 2 9.49 -9.54 5.62
N LEU A 3 8.64 -8.62 5.17
CA LEU A 3 7.17 -8.77 5.27
C LEU A 3 6.62 -10.07 4.65
N LYS A 4 7.26 -10.58 3.59
CA LYS A 4 6.90 -11.83 2.91
C LYS A 4 6.91 -13.08 3.81
N VAL A 5 7.57 -13.04 4.96
CA VAL A 5 7.67 -14.16 5.90
C VAL A 5 7.38 -13.75 7.35
N ASN A 6 7.06 -12.48 7.58
CA ASN A 6 6.79 -11.97 8.92
C ASN A 6 5.30 -12.09 9.21
N ASN A 7 4.98 -12.92 10.21
CA ASN A 7 3.61 -13.24 10.58
C ASN A 7 3.13 -12.52 11.85
N ASN A 8 3.96 -11.63 12.42
CA ASN A 8 3.69 -10.99 13.72
C ASN A 8 3.52 -9.48 13.63
N LEU A 9 4.09 -8.83 12.61
CA LEU A 9 4.00 -7.39 12.45
C LEU A 9 2.59 -6.98 12.03
N ARG A 10 1.90 -6.26 12.91
CA ARG A 10 0.51 -5.81 12.70
C ARG A 10 0.41 -4.40 12.15
N ILE A 11 1.38 -3.55 12.50
CA ILE A 11 1.36 -2.13 12.17
C ILE A 11 2.72 -1.76 11.59
N LEU A 12 2.71 -1.23 10.37
CA LEU A 12 3.89 -0.68 9.73
C LEU A 12 3.67 0.81 9.45
N LYS A 13 4.44 1.67 10.12
CA LYS A 13 4.40 3.12 9.90
C LYS A 13 5.63 3.56 9.14
N MET A 14 5.42 4.14 7.96
CA MET A 14 6.48 4.67 7.09
C MET A 14 6.15 6.07 6.59
N ALA A 15 5.21 6.76 7.25
CA ALA A 15 4.85 8.13 6.93
C ALA A 15 6.10 9.03 6.87
N ARG A 16 6.09 9.99 5.94
CA ARG A 16 7.17 10.98 5.75
C ARG A 16 8.52 10.39 5.37
N ASN A 17 8.56 9.15 4.89
CA ASN A 17 9.74 8.59 4.23
C ASN A 17 9.63 8.85 2.72
N PRO A 18 10.74 9.20 2.03
CA PRO A 18 10.74 9.45 0.58
C PRO A 18 10.69 8.13 -0.21
N VAL A 19 9.67 7.30 0.04
CA VAL A 19 9.42 6.04 -0.65
C VAL A 19 8.75 6.37 -1.98
N ARG A 20 9.34 5.92 -3.09
CA ARG A 20 8.72 6.07 -4.40
C ARG A 20 7.44 5.22 -4.50
N PRO A 21 6.46 5.58 -5.36
CA PRO A 21 5.23 4.80 -5.53
C PRO A 21 5.47 3.30 -5.76
N ALA A 22 6.45 2.94 -6.60
CA ALA A 22 6.85 1.55 -6.84
C ALA A 22 7.26 0.80 -5.55
N GLY A 23 7.90 1.50 -4.60
CA GLY A 23 8.26 0.93 -3.30
C GLY A 23 7.03 0.66 -2.41
N CYS A 24 6.06 1.57 -2.41
CA CYS A 24 4.78 1.36 -1.72
C CYS A 24 4.05 0.14 -2.28
N PHE A 25 4.02 0.00 -3.60
CA PHE A 25 3.42 -1.14 -4.28
C PHE A 25 4.12 -2.47 -3.94
N ALA A 26 5.46 -2.47 -3.88
CA ALA A 26 6.22 -3.64 -3.47
C ALA A 26 5.93 -4.07 -2.03
N VAL A 27 5.70 -3.12 -1.11
CA VAL A 27 5.28 -3.40 0.27
C VAL A 27 3.91 -4.06 0.29
N LEU A 28 2.94 -3.52 -0.46
CA LEU A 28 1.60 -4.09 -0.55
C LEU A 28 1.61 -5.51 -1.11
N LYS A 29 2.37 -5.76 -2.20
CA LYS A 29 2.59 -7.11 -2.75
C LYS A 29 3.26 -8.07 -1.77
N ALA A 30 4.16 -7.58 -0.93
CA ALA A 30 4.81 -8.43 0.07
C ALA A 30 3.87 -8.86 1.20
N ILE A 31 2.86 -8.04 1.53
CA ILE A 31 1.81 -8.37 2.48
C ILE A 31 0.84 -9.39 1.87
N GLU A 32 0.34 -9.11 0.65
CA GLU A 32 -0.58 -10.00 -0.06
C GLU A 32 0.02 -11.37 -0.32
N GLY A 33 1.28 -11.43 -0.75
CA GLY A 33 2.00 -12.69 -0.97
C GLY A 33 2.35 -13.48 0.30
N ASN A 34 1.97 -13.00 1.49
CA ASN A 34 2.09 -13.74 2.75
C ASN A 34 0.68 -13.98 3.34
N PRO A 35 0.05 -15.14 3.07
CA PRO A 35 -1.26 -15.48 3.63
C PRO A 35 -1.30 -15.55 5.16
N SER A 36 -0.15 -15.68 5.81
CA SER A 36 -0.01 -15.69 7.27
C SER A 36 0.36 -14.31 7.84
N SER A 37 0.31 -13.25 7.03
CA SER A 37 0.60 -11.90 7.51
C SER A 37 -0.46 -11.45 8.52
N SER A 38 0.01 -10.98 9.69
CA SER A 38 -0.86 -10.35 10.67
C SER A 38 -1.05 -8.84 10.43
N MET A 39 -0.72 -8.33 9.24
CA MET A 39 -0.75 -6.90 8.96
C MET A 39 -2.19 -6.34 9.00
N GLU A 40 -2.39 -5.31 9.80
CA GLU A 40 -3.67 -4.63 10.01
C GLU A 40 -3.64 -3.18 9.56
N TYR A 41 -2.49 -2.50 9.69
CA TYR A 41 -2.36 -1.09 9.35
C TYR A 41 -1.03 -0.75 8.69
N LEU A 42 -1.11 -0.11 7.52
CA LEU A 42 0.03 0.45 6.79
C LEU A 42 -0.12 1.98 6.69
N ASP A 43 0.80 2.70 7.32
CA ASP A 43 0.85 4.15 7.27
C ASP A 43 1.89 4.64 6.26
N LEU A 44 1.40 5.21 5.16
CA LEU A 44 2.15 5.89 4.12
C LEU A 44 1.74 7.37 4.05
N SER A 45 1.29 7.96 5.17
CA SER A 45 0.92 9.39 5.19
C SER A 45 2.06 10.25 4.64
N ASP A 46 1.70 11.27 3.87
CA ASP A 46 2.63 12.16 3.15
C ASP A 46 3.45 11.46 2.04
N ILE A 47 3.05 10.25 1.60
CA ILE A 47 3.61 9.55 0.44
C ILE A 47 2.52 9.33 -0.61
N SER A 48 2.75 9.82 -1.82
CA SER A 48 1.84 9.62 -2.95
C SER A 48 2.00 8.23 -3.55
N VAL A 49 0.89 7.60 -3.92
CA VAL A 49 0.85 6.30 -4.59
C VAL A 49 0.28 6.44 -6.02
N GLU A 50 0.43 5.42 -6.85
CA GLU A 50 -0.16 5.38 -8.19
C GLU A 50 -1.58 4.79 -8.16
N GLN A 51 -2.36 5.00 -9.23
CA GLN A 51 -3.70 4.41 -9.35
C GLN A 51 -3.67 2.87 -9.23
N GLU A 52 -2.66 2.21 -9.79
CA GLU A 52 -2.49 0.75 -9.69
C GLU A 52 -2.40 0.27 -8.24
N PHE A 53 -1.80 1.07 -7.35
CA PHE A 53 -1.73 0.75 -5.92
C PHE A 53 -3.12 0.70 -5.29
N GLU A 54 -3.97 1.67 -5.59
CA GLU A 54 -5.33 1.75 -5.05
C GLU A 54 -6.20 0.62 -5.59
N ASP A 55 -6.08 0.32 -6.88
CA ASP A 55 -6.81 -0.77 -7.52
C ASP A 55 -6.44 -2.11 -6.87
N PHE A 56 -5.14 -2.35 -6.65
CA PHE A 56 -4.66 -3.55 -5.97
C PHE A 56 -5.04 -3.59 -4.49
N LEU A 57 -5.02 -2.45 -3.79
CA LEU A 57 -5.46 -2.36 -2.40
C LEU A 57 -6.95 -2.72 -2.28
N ASN A 58 -7.80 -2.26 -3.19
CA ASN A 58 -9.22 -2.58 -3.19
C ASN A 58 -9.45 -4.08 -3.37
N MET A 59 -8.71 -4.73 -4.27
CA MET A 59 -8.73 -6.19 -4.43
C MET A 59 -8.33 -6.92 -3.15
N ILE A 60 -7.26 -6.48 -2.47
CA ILE A 60 -6.82 -7.10 -1.20
C ILE A 60 -7.86 -6.93 -0.09
N LYS A 61 -8.56 -5.79 -0.04
CA LYS A 61 -9.59 -5.55 0.98
C LYS A 61 -10.79 -6.50 0.87
N GLU A 62 -11.03 -7.09 -0.30
CA GLU A 62 -12.06 -8.13 -0.46
C GLU A 62 -11.71 -9.40 0.32
N THR A 63 -10.42 -9.74 0.44
CA THR A 63 -9.94 -10.94 1.14
C THR A 63 -9.47 -10.64 2.56
N VAL A 64 -9.03 -9.42 2.83
CA VAL A 64 -8.53 -8.95 4.14
C VAL A 64 -9.25 -7.64 4.54
N PRO A 65 -10.54 -7.71 4.93
CA PRO A 65 -11.37 -6.52 5.14
C PRO A 65 -10.90 -5.64 6.32
N ASN A 66 -10.12 -6.20 7.25
CA ASN A 66 -9.57 -5.46 8.38
C ASN A 66 -8.26 -4.73 8.06
N PHE A 67 -7.65 -4.95 6.89
CA PHE A 67 -6.42 -4.29 6.49
C PHE A 67 -6.69 -2.85 6.04
N ARG A 68 -6.05 -1.91 6.73
CA ARG A 68 -6.23 -0.47 6.53
C ARG A 68 -4.94 0.17 6.04
N VAL A 69 -5.08 1.08 5.08
CA VAL A 69 -3.95 1.84 4.54
C VAL A 69 -4.30 3.32 4.55
N LYS A 70 -3.33 4.15 4.92
CA LYS A 70 -3.40 5.61 4.80
C LYS A 70 -2.24 6.08 3.93
N HIS A 71 -2.49 6.91 2.93
CA HIS A 71 -1.44 7.48 2.06
C HIS A 71 -1.68 8.97 1.80
N GLY A 72 -0.67 9.66 1.26
CA GLY A 72 -0.67 11.11 0.99
C GLY A 72 -1.47 11.56 -0.25
N GLY A 73 -2.18 10.63 -0.91
CA GLY A 73 -2.92 10.88 -2.14
C GLY A 73 -2.51 9.96 -3.27
N THR A 74 -3.20 10.08 -4.41
CA THR A 74 -3.03 9.21 -5.58
C THR A 74 -2.66 10.04 -6.79
N ILE A 75 -1.54 9.70 -7.43
CA ILE A 75 -1.07 10.29 -8.67
C ILE A 75 -1.95 9.72 -9.79
N ARG A 76 -2.79 10.57 -10.37
CA ARG A 76 -3.56 10.24 -11.56
C ARG A 76 -2.82 10.84 -12.76
N PRO A 77 -2.56 10.08 -13.83
CA PRO A 77 -2.10 10.66 -15.09
C PRO A 77 -3.11 11.74 -15.49
N SER A 78 -2.64 12.96 -15.75
CA SER A 78 -3.49 14.07 -16.16
C SER A 78 -4.33 13.62 -17.36
N GLN A 79 -5.65 13.58 -17.23
CA GLN A 79 -6.49 13.70 -18.41
C GLN A 79 -6.18 15.09 -18.96
N ASN A 80 -5.44 15.15 -20.08
CA ASN A 80 -5.23 16.38 -20.80
C ASN A 80 -6.62 17.02 -21.01
N LEU A 81 -6.91 18.09 -20.28
CA LEU A 81 -7.97 19.01 -20.68
C LEU A 81 -7.50 19.55 -22.03
N LYS A 82 -8.07 19.00 -23.11
CA LYS A 82 -7.98 19.61 -24.42
C LYS A 82 -8.68 20.97 -24.30
N SER A 83 -7.87 22.01 -24.12
CA SER A 83 -8.23 23.40 -24.40
C SER A 83 -8.49 23.58 -25.90
#